data_AF-A0A7X2NN54-F1
#
_entry.id   AF-A0A7X2NN54-F1
#
_cell.length_a   1.000
_cell.length_b   1.000
_cell.length_c   1.000
_cell.angle_alpha   90.00
_cell.angle_beta   90.00
_cell.angle_gamma   90.00
#
_symmetry.space_group_name_H-M   'P 1'
#
loop_
_entity.id
_entity.type
_entity.pdbx_description
1 polymer ?
#
loop_
_entity_poly.entity_id
_entity_poly.type
_entity_poly.pdbx_seq_one_letter_code
_entity_poly.pdbx_strand_id
1 'polypeptide(L)'
;MSQERQNILAEFSGLLSSLTETVCHLAQQEEEKASAASERRHELLDGLIRQEQALLMKLKGLEQRRLELLKGLGWESLTFRSILSQAPEEEREILNPLFISLDREINRLRFSHEAANRILGARIHELQIFLSNTKGAESADSFKEAGSLGFHPSRMQDKYV
;
A
#
# COMPACT_ATOMS: atom_id res chain seq x y z
N MET A 1 16.40 7.46 -39.93
CA MET A 1 14.98 7.52 -39.51
C MET A 1 14.48 6.18 -38.96
N SER A 2 14.56 5.05 -39.69
CA SER A 2 13.99 3.78 -39.23
C SER A 2 14.73 3.11 -38.05
N GLN A 3 16.06 3.13 -38.03
CA GLN A 3 16.86 2.47 -36.98
C GLN A 3 16.76 3.17 -35.62
N GLU A 4 16.74 4.51 -35.62
CA GLU A 4 16.69 5.32 -34.40
C GLU A 4 15.34 5.16 -33.70
N ARG A 5 14.24 5.15 -34.46
CA ARG A 5 12.90 4.86 -33.95
C ARG A 5 12.79 3.45 -33.36
N GLN A 6 13.35 2.44 -34.04
CA GLN A 6 13.36 1.07 -33.53
C GLN A 6 14.16 0.94 -32.23
N ASN A 7 15.30 1.64 -32.11
CA ASN A 7 16.10 1.65 -30.89
C ASN A 7 15.35 2.29 -29.72
N ILE A 8 14.69 3.44 -29.93
CA ILE A 8 13.90 4.11 -28.89
C ILE A 8 12.71 3.24 -28.45
N LEU A 9 12.07 2.54 -29.39
CA LEU A 9 10.97 1.64 -29.09
C LEU A 9 11.42 0.41 -28.28
N ALA A 10 12.61 -0.12 -28.57
CA ALA A 10 13.21 -1.19 -27.79
C ALA A 10 13.58 -0.71 -26.36
N GLU A 11 14.08 0.52 -26.22
CA GLU A 11 14.32 1.12 -24.89
C GLU A 11 13.01 1.31 -24.12
N PHE A 12 11.96 1.79 -24.79
CA PHE A 12 10.65 1.99 -24.19
C PHE A 12 9.99 0.66 -23.78
N SER A 13 10.07 -0.39 -24.61
CA SER A 13 9.52 -1.71 -24.28
C SER A 13 10.27 -2.37 -23.12
N GLY A 14 11.61 -2.24 -23.08
CA GLY A 14 12.43 -2.68 -21.95
C GLY A 14 12.09 -1.93 -20.65
N LEU A 15 11.81 -0.63 -20.76
CA LEU A 15 11.35 0.18 -19.64
C LEU A 15 9.97 -0.26 -19.13
N LEU A 16 9.01 -0.50 -20.02
CA LEU A 16 7.68 -1.01 -19.66
C LEU A 16 7.75 -2.38 -18.98
N SER A 17 8.66 -3.24 -19.43
CA SER A 17 8.91 -4.55 -18.81
C SER A 17 9.46 -4.37 -17.40
N SER A 18 10.44 -3.48 -17.21
CA SER A 18 11.04 -3.17 -15.91
C SER A 18 10.04 -2.52 -14.93
N LEU A 19 9.13 -1.68 -15.45
CA LEU A 19 8.03 -1.11 -14.69
C LEU A 19 7.07 -2.21 -14.22
N THR A 20 6.65 -3.08 -15.14
CA THR A 20 5.76 -4.21 -14.83
C THR A 20 6.35 -5.10 -13.75
N GLU A 21 7.63 -5.47 -13.87
CA GLU A 21 8.34 -6.27 -12.86
C GLU A 21 8.38 -5.57 -11.49
N THR A 22 8.73 -4.28 -11.47
CA THR A 22 8.80 -3.51 -10.22
C THR A 22 7.43 -3.40 -9.54
N VAL A 23 6.36 -3.21 -10.32
CA VAL A 23 4.98 -3.18 -9.80
C VAL A 23 4.55 -4.55 -9.29
N CYS A 24 4.91 -5.64 -9.97
CA CYS A 24 4.65 -7.01 -9.52
C CYS A 24 5.31 -7.29 -8.16
N HIS A 25 6.58 -6.90 -8.00
CA HIS A 25 7.28 -7.02 -6.72
C HIS A 25 6.66 -6.17 -5.61
N LEU A 26 6.24 -4.95 -5.92
CA LEU A 26 5.49 -4.14 -4.95
C LEU A 26 4.19 -4.82 -4.52
N ALA A 27 3.45 -5.42 -5.46
CA ALA A 27 2.21 -6.12 -5.14
C ALA A 27 2.45 -7.32 -4.21
N GLN A 28 3.52 -8.08 -4.45
CA GLN A 28 3.95 -9.18 -3.59
C GLN A 28 4.32 -8.69 -2.19
N GLN A 29 5.08 -7.59 -2.09
CA GLN A 29 5.46 -7.00 -0.80
C GLN A 29 4.23 -6.52 0.00
N GLU A 30 3.23 -5.93 -0.67
CA GLU A 30 1.97 -5.58 -0.03
C GLU A 30 1.19 -6.82 0.47
N GLU A 31 1.18 -7.90 -0.30
CA GLU A 31 0.54 -9.18 0.10
C GLU A 31 1.25 -9.78 1.33
N GLU A 32 2.58 -9.77 1.35
CA GLU A 32 3.40 -10.24 2.47
C GLU A 32 3.20 -9.39 3.72
N LYS A 33 3.13 -8.06 3.56
CA LYS A 33 2.84 -7.12 4.66
C LYS A 33 1.48 -7.38 5.28
N ALA A 34 0.46 -7.61 4.44
CA ALA A 34 -0.89 -7.97 4.89
C ALA A 34 -0.88 -9.29 5.69
N SER A 35 -0.16 -10.30 5.20
CA SER A 35 -0.01 -11.59 5.88
C SER A 35 0.70 -11.46 7.22
N ALA A 36 1.86 -10.79 7.27
CA ALA A 36 2.63 -10.58 8.50
C ALA A 36 1.82 -9.81 9.56
N ALA A 37 1.08 -8.78 9.15
CA ALA A 37 0.18 -8.03 10.03
C ALA A 37 -0.98 -8.89 10.56
N SER A 38 -1.55 -9.75 9.72
CA SER A 38 -2.59 -10.69 10.14
C SER A 38 -2.06 -11.68 11.17
N GLU A 39 -0.84 -12.20 10.97
CA GLU A 39 -0.19 -13.19 11.85
C GLU A 39 0.48 -12.60 13.10
N ARG A 40 0.40 -11.28 13.32
CA ARG A 40 1.03 -10.56 14.45
C ARG A 40 2.56 -10.71 14.49
N ARG A 41 3.19 -10.99 13.36
CA ARG A 41 4.65 -11.07 13.20
C ARG A 41 5.23 -9.70 12.92
N HIS A 42 5.13 -8.83 13.91
CA HIS A 42 5.52 -7.42 13.79
C HIS A 42 7.01 -7.24 13.47
N GLU A 43 7.85 -8.19 13.86
CA GLU A 43 9.28 -8.25 13.58
C GLU A 43 9.62 -8.33 12.07
N LEU A 44 8.69 -8.84 11.25
CA LEU A 44 8.89 -8.93 9.79
C LEU A 44 8.53 -7.64 9.07
N LEU A 45 7.68 -6.79 9.68
CA LEU A 45 7.16 -5.58 9.04
C LEU A 45 8.26 -4.56 8.75
N ASP A 46 9.24 -4.39 9.63
CA ASP A 46 10.34 -3.43 9.42
C ASP A 46 11.17 -3.76 8.18
N GLY A 47 11.39 -5.05 7.92
CA GLY A 47 12.10 -5.52 6.72
C GLY A 47 11.29 -5.27 5.45
N LEU A 48 10.01 -5.61 5.48
CA LEU A 48 9.08 -5.42 4.36
C LEU A 48 8.92 -3.94 4.01
N ILE A 49 8.78 -3.06 5.01
CA ILE A 49 8.67 -1.61 4.80
C ILE A 49 9.93 -1.06 4.12
N ARG A 50 11.13 -1.49 4.54
CA ARG A 50 12.38 -1.03 3.92
C ARG A 50 12.49 -1.48 2.46
N GLN A 51 12.10 -2.71 2.16
CA GLN A 51 12.09 -3.24 0.81
C GLN A 51 11.06 -2.50 -0.08
N GLU A 52 9.87 -2.25 0.44
CA GLU A 52 8.84 -1.44 -0.21
C GLU A 52 9.35 -0.04 -0.55
N GLN A 53 10.01 0.65 0.39
CA GLN A 53 10.60 1.98 0.15
C GLN A 53 11.64 1.96 -0.99
N ALA A 54 12.50 0.95 -1.03
CA ALA A 54 13.48 0.79 -2.11
C ALA A 54 12.80 0.58 -3.48
N LEU A 55 11.74 -0.24 -3.52
CA LEU A 55 10.96 -0.50 -4.72
C LEU A 55 10.19 0.75 -5.18
N LEU A 56 9.64 1.55 -4.26
CA LEU A 56 8.98 2.82 -4.58
C LEU A 56 9.95 3.83 -5.19
N MET A 57 11.20 3.91 -4.68
CA MET A 57 12.23 4.75 -5.29
C MET A 57 12.58 4.29 -6.70
N LYS A 58 12.72 2.97 -6.92
CA LYS A 58 12.95 2.39 -8.25
C LYS A 58 11.80 2.72 -9.21
N LEU A 59 10.55 2.52 -8.77
CA LEU A 59 9.35 2.83 -9.55
C LEU A 59 9.32 4.30 -9.97
N LYS A 60 9.61 5.22 -9.05
CA LYS A 60 9.67 6.65 -9.34
C LYS A 60 10.72 6.99 -10.40
N GLY A 61 11.92 6.39 -10.31
CA GLY A 61 12.98 6.58 -11.30
C GLY A 61 12.59 6.07 -12.70
N LEU A 62 11.98 4.88 -12.76
CA LEU A 62 11.49 4.32 -14.02
C LEU A 62 10.37 5.16 -14.64
N GLU A 63 9.45 5.70 -13.83
CA GLU A 63 8.37 6.56 -14.32
C GLU A 63 8.90 7.90 -14.84
N GLN A 64 9.90 8.50 -14.17
CA GLN A 64 10.59 9.68 -14.69
C GLN A 64 11.22 9.41 -16.05
N ARG A 65 11.91 8.27 -16.19
CA ARG A 65 12.50 7.87 -17.47
C ARG A 65 11.45 7.60 -18.54
N ARG A 66 10.29 7.03 -18.17
CA ARG A 66 9.14 6.87 -19.08
C ARG A 66 8.71 8.22 -19.65
N LEU A 67 8.54 9.21 -18.78
CA LEU A 67 8.13 10.55 -19.19
C LEU A 67 9.15 11.16 -20.13
N GLU A 68 10.45 11.08 -19.83
CA GLU A 68 11.53 11.56 -20.70
C GLU A 68 11.50 10.92 -22.10
N LEU A 69 11.31 9.60 -22.18
CA LEU A 69 11.20 8.90 -23.47
C LEU A 69 9.96 9.34 -24.25
N LEU A 70 8.83 9.53 -23.57
CA LEU A 70 7.62 10.09 -24.21
C LEU A 70 7.86 11.52 -24.70
N LYS A 71 8.66 12.34 -23.99
CA LYS A 71 9.08 13.68 -24.47
C LYS A 71 9.89 13.59 -25.76
N GLY A 72 10.89 12.72 -25.78
CA GLY A 72 11.75 12.52 -26.94
C GLY A 72 11.00 12.05 -28.19
N LEU A 73 9.89 11.33 -28.00
CA LEU A 73 9.01 10.84 -29.07
C LEU A 73 7.90 11.83 -29.45
N GLY A 74 7.74 12.95 -28.74
CA GLY A 74 6.62 13.87 -28.91
C GLY A 74 5.27 13.31 -28.47
N TRP A 75 5.28 12.30 -27.59
CA TRP A 75 4.10 11.57 -27.09
C TRP A 75 3.64 12.05 -25.71
N GLU A 76 4.12 13.19 -25.21
CA GLU A 76 3.86 13.68 -23.84
C GLU A 76 2.37 13.78 -23.47
N SER A 77 1.52 14.07 -24.45
CA SER A 77 0.07 14.22 -24.30
C SER A 77 -0.72 12.99 -24.74
N LEU A 78 -0.06 11.94 -25.22
CA LEU A 78 -0.73 10.75 -25.72
C LEU A 78 -0.98 9.74 -24.61
N THR A 79 -2.22 9.28 -24.52
CA THR A 79 -2.55 8.12 -23.69
C THR A 79 -1.98 6.85 -24.32
N PHE A 80 -1.81 5.77 -23.54
CA PHE A 80 -1.40 4.47 -24.09
C PHE A 80 -2.30 4.00 -25.23
N ARG A 81 -3.60 4.26 -25.14
CA ARG A 81 -4.56 3.94 -26.21
C ARG A 81 -4.30 4.78 -27.47
N SER A 82 -3.93 6.04 -27.31
CA SER A 82 -3.55 6.94 -28.42
C SER A 82 -2.23 6.50 -29.06
N ILE A 83 -1.23 6.10 -28.26
CA ILE A 83 0.05 5.56 -28.73
C ILE A 83 -0.20 4.32 -29.60
N LEU A 84 -1.00 3.35 -29.12
CA LEU A 84 -1.34 2.15 -29.89
C LEU A 84 -2.14 2.44 -31.17
N SER A 85 -2.92 3.53 -31.20
CA SER A 85 -3.70 3.91 -32.39
C SER A 85 -2.87 4.59 -33.48
N GLN A 86 -1.76 5.22 -33.11
CA GLN A 86 -0.86 5.93 -34.03
C GLN A 86 0.38 5.08 -34.40
N ALA A 87 0.65 4.03 -33.63
CA ALA A 87 1.74 3.10 -33.90
C ALA A 87 1.41 2.18 -35.10
N PRO A 88 2.41 1.89 -35.96
CA PRO A 88 2.29 0.86 -36.98
C PRO A 88 2.04 -0.51 -36.33
N GLU A 89 1.48 -1.42 -37.12
CA GLU A 89 0.97 -2.71 -36.65
C GLU A 89 2.05 -3.54 -35.93
N GLU A 90 3.27 -3.56 -36.47
CA GLU A 90 4.45 -4.22 -35.89
C GLU A 90 4.79 -3.69 -34.48
N GLU A 91 4.71 -2.37 -34.27
CA GLU A 91 4.97 -1.74 -32.97
C GLU A 91 3.84 -2.02 -31.98
N ARG A 92 2.60 -2.05 -32.48
CA ARG A 92 1.41 -2.34 -31.69
C ARG A 92 1.42 -3.77 -31.17
N GLU A 93 1.84 -4.75 -31.97
CA GLU A 93 1.96 -6.14 -31.54
C GLU A 93 2.94 -6.32 -30.37
N ILE A 94 4.00 -5.52 -30.33
CA ILE A 94 5.00 -5.55 -29.24
C ILE A 94 4.47 -4.84 -27.98
N LEU A 95 3.89 -3.65 -28.15
CA LEU A 95 3.51 -2.79 -27.03
C LEU A 95 2.21 -3.21 -26.34
N ASN A 96 1.24 -3.74 -27.11
CA ASN A 96 -0.06 -4.14 -26.58
C ASN A 96 0.02 -5.16 -25.42
N PRO A 97 0.75 -6.29 -25.52
CA PRO A 97 0.86 -7.23 -24.40
C PRO A 97 1.56 -6.61 -23.18
N LEU A 98 2.54 -5.72 -23.38
CA LEU A 98 3.23 -5.02 -22.29
C LEU A 98 2.28 -4.10 -21.54
N PHE A 99 1.43 -3.34 -22.25
CA PHE A 99 0.44 -2.48 -21.61
C PHE A 99 -0.61 -3.28 -20.84
N ILE A 100 -1.11 -4.39 -21.41
CA ILE A 100 -2.06 -5.26 -20.73
C ILE A 100 -1.43 -5.85 -19.45
N SER A 101 -0.16 -6.26 -19.51
CA SER A 101 0.54 -6.80 -18.35
C SER A 101 0.75 -5.74 -17.28
N LEU A 102 1.17 -4.53 -17.67
CA LEU A 102 1.38 -3.43 -16.74
C LEU A 102 0.07 -3.02 -16.05
N ASP A 103 -1.02 -2.88 -16.80
CA ASP A 103 -2.33 -2.52 -16.24
C ASP A 103 -2.83 -3.59 -15.25
N ARG A 104 -2.63 -4.86 -15.57
CA ARG A 104 -2.94 -5.98 -14.66
C ARG A 104 -2.18 -5.88 -13.35
N GLU A 105 -0.85 -5.70 -13.40
CA GLU A 105 -0.03 -5.63 -12.19
C GLU A 105 -0.32 -4.36 -11.37
N ILE A 106 -0.61 -3.23 -12.01
CA ILE A 106 -1.03 -2.01 -11.31
C ILE A 106 -2.34 -2.26 -10.56
N ASN A 107 -3.32 -2.88 -11.21
CA ASN A 107 -4.59 -3.20 -10.56
C ASN A 107 -4.38 -4.17 -9.38
N ARG A 108 -3.55 -5.20 -9.55
CA ARG A 108 -3.19 -6.12 -8.46
C ARG A 108 -2.54 -5.38 -7.28
N LEU A 109 -1.56 -4.50 -7.54
CA LEU A 109 -0.93 -3.68 -6.51
C LEU A 109 -1.96 -2.84 -5.75
N ARG A 110 -2.91 -2.20 -6.45
CA ARG A 110 -3.97 -1.41 -5.82
C ARG A 110 -4.83 -2.24 -4.87
N PHE A 111 -5.28 -3.41 -5.32
CA PHE A 111 -6.07 -4.32 -4.50
C PHE A 111 -5.29 -4.82 -3.28
N SER A 112 -4.03 -5.21 -3.46
CA SER A 112 -3.17 -5.68 -2.39
C SER A 112 -2.92 -4.60 -1.33
N HIS A 113 -2.57 -3.39 -1.77
CA HIS A 113 -2.36 -2.24 -0.89
C HIS A 113 -3.62 -1.87 -0.09
N GLU A 114 -4.82 -1.93 -0.70
CA GLU A 114 -6.08 -1.71 0.02
C GLU A 114 -6.31 -2.78 1.10
N ALA A 115 -6.07 -4.05 0.77
CA ALA A 115 -6.20 -5.16 1.71
C ALA A 115 -5.20 -5.03 2.88
N ALA A 116 -3.93 -4.73 2.61
CA ALA A 116 -2.89 -4.53 3.61
C ALA A 116 -3.27 -3.40 4.58
N ASN A 117 -3.70 -2.24 4.05
CA ASN A 117 -4.12 -1.10 4.87
C ASN A 117 -5.32 -1.42 5.76
N ARG A 118 -6.30 -2.16 5.24
CA ARG A 118 -7.46 -2.58 6.03
C ARG A 118 -7.06 -3.48 7.20
N ILE A 119 -6.17 -4.44 6.97
CA ILE A 119 -5.69 -5.37 8.01
C ILE A 119 -4.84 -4.63 9.05
N LEU A 120 -3.89 -3.81 8.60
CA LEU A 120 -3.07 -2.99 9.48
C LEU A 120 -3.92 -2.04 10.34
N GLY A 121 -4.92 -1.39 9.73
CA GLY A 121 -5.86 -0.52 10.44
C GLY A 121 -6.64 -1.26 11.53
N ALA A 122 -7.15 -2.45 11.23
CA ALA A 122 -7.84 -3.28 12.22
C ALA A 122 -6.92 -3.66 13.39
N ARG A 123 -5.66 -4.04 13.11
CA ARG A 123 -4.67 -4.39 14.14
C ARG A 123 -4.28 -3.20 15.02
N ILE A 124 -4.09 -2.02 14.43
CA ILE A 124 -3.83 -0.80 15.20
C ILE A 124 -5.02 -0.49 16.12
N HIS A 125 -6.24 -0.63 15.63
CA HIS A 125 -7.44 -0.41 16.44
C HIS A 125 -7.57 -1.41 17.60
N GLU A 126 -7.30 -2.70 17.36
CA GLU A 126 -7.25 -3.72 18.43
C GLU A 126 -6.22 -3.35 19.52
N LEU A 127 -5.02 -2.93 19.12
CA LEU A 127 -3.97 -2.51 20.05
C LEU A 127 -4.37 -1.27 20.85
N GLN A 128 -5.06 -0.30 20.23
CA GLN A 128 -5.58 0.88 20.91
C GLN A 128 -6.65 0.53 21.95
N ILE A 129 -7.55 -0.40 21.65
CA ILE A 129 -8.56 -0.90 22.60
C ILE A 129 -7.85 -1.59 23.77
N PHE A 130 -6.88 -2.47 23.49
CA PHE A 130 -6.12 -3.16 24.53
C PHE A 130 -5.42 -2.17 25.47
N LEU A 131 -4.69 -1.19 24.93
CA LEU A 131 -4.01 -0.15 25.71
C LEU A 131 -4.97 0.72 26.53
N SER A 132 -6.17 0.98 26.02
CA SER A 132 -7.20 1.75 26.73
C SER A 132 -7.79 0.96 27.90
N ASN A 133 -8.00 -0.34 27.69
CA ASN A 133 -8.51 -1.25 28.73
C ASN A 133 -7.48 -1.49 29.84
N THR A 134 -6.19 -1.61 29.51
CA THR A 134 -5.13 -1.75 30.53
C THR A 134 -4.96 -0.49 31.37
N LYS A 135 -5.02 0.71 30.76
CA LYS A 135 -5.00 1.98 31.50
C LYS A 135 -6.22 2.16 32.43
N GLY A 136 -7.38 1.64 32.04
CA GLY A 136 -8.58 1.63 32.88
C GLY A 136 -8.48 0.64 34.07
N ALA A 137 -7.78 -0.48 33.90
CA ALA A 137 -7.57 -1.47 34.95
C ALA A 137 -6.55 -1.01 36.01
N GLU A 138 -5.46 -0.34 35.60
CA GLU A 138 -4.47 0.26 36.52
C GLU A 138 -5.09 1.35 37.42
N SER A 139 -6.17 2.00 36.97
CA SER A 139 -6.91 3.00 37.76
C SER A 139 -7.89 2.39 38.78
N ALA A 140 -8.29 1.12 38.60
CA ALA A 140 -9.29 0.46 39.44
C ALA A 140 -8.67 -0.28 40.64
N ASP A 141 -7.41 -0.72 40.54
CA ASP A 141 -6.72 -1.41 41.65
C ASP A 141 -6.21 -0.45 42.75
N SER A 142 -5.98 0.83 42.46
CA SER A 142 -5.64 1.82 43.50
C SER A 142 -6.79 2.21 44.44
N PHE A 143 -8.03 1.72 44.23
CA PHE A 143 -9.17 2.07 45.09
C PHE A 143 -9.61 0.96 46.07
N LYS A 144 -8.92 -0.18 46.13
CA LYS A 144 -9.27 -1.28 47.05
C LYS A 144 -8.41 -1.39 48.32
N GLU A 145 -7.33 -0.61 48.45
CA GLU A 145 -6.41 -0.69 49.60
C GLU A 145 -6.51 0.49 50.60
N ALA A 146 -7.62 1.24 50.60
CA ALA A 146 -7.87 2.26 51.62
C ALA A 146 -9.37 2.39 51.91
N GLY A 147 -9.93 1.46 52.68
CA GLY A 147 -11.35 1.56 53.03
C GLY A 147 -11.94 0.41 53.83
N SER A 148 -11.15 -0.33 54.61
CA SER A 148 -11.72 -1.10 55.73
C SER A 148 -11.88 -0.14 56.90
N LEU A 149 -13.01 0.58 56.94
CA LEU A 149 -13.57 1.17 58.16
C LEU A 149 -15.06 1.41 57.89
N GLY A 150 -15.88 0.70 58.64
CA GLY A 150 -17.27 0.44 58.33
C GLY A 150 -18.18 1.66 58.30
N PHE A 151 -19.32 1.50 57.62
CA PHE A 151 -20.48 2.32 57.89
C PHE A 151 -21.76 1.50 57.71
N HIS A 152 -22.55 1.49 58.77
CA HIS A 152 -23.83 0.80 58.92
C HIS A 152 -24.91 1.49 58.05
N PRO A 153 -25.87 0.76 57.45
CA PRO A 153 -26.94 1.40 56.67
C PRO A 153 -27.95 2.07 57.60
N SER A 154 -28.07 3.39 57.53
CA SER A 154 -29.12 4.14 58.22
C SER A 154 -30.10 4.76 57.22
N ARG A 155 -31.37 4.65 57.59
CA ARG A 155 -32.59 4.72 56.78
C ARG A 155 -33.19 6.14 56.89
N MET A 156 -33.43 6.83 55.78
CA MET A 156 -34.24 8.07 55.72
C MET A 156 -34.90 8.12 54.32
N GLN A 157 -36.16 7.69 54.17
CA GLN A 157 -37.43 8.43 54.37
C GLN A 157 -37.60 9.68 53.48
N ASP A 158 -38.64 9.58 52.64
CA ASP A 158 -39.28 10.57 51.79
C ASP A 158 -39.33 12.00 52.33
N LYS A 159 -39.21 12.98 51.41
CA LYS A 159 -40.29 13.93 51.12
C LYS A 159 -39.96 14.80 49.89
N TYR A 160 -40.91 14.83 48.96
CA TYR A 160 -41.06 15.84 47.92
C TYR A 160 -41.63 17.13 48.54
N VAL A 161 -41.13 18.29 48.11
CA VAL A 161 -41.84 19.56 48.00
C VAL A 161 -41.38 20.23 46.72
#